data_AF-A0A519D5Q0-F1
#
_entry.id   AF-A0A519D5Q0-F1
#
_cell.length_a   1.000
_cell.length_b   1.000
_cell.length_c   1.000
_cell.angle_alpha   90.00
_cell.angle_beta   90.00
_cell.angle_gamma   90.00
#
_symmetry.space_group_name_H-M   'P 1'
#
loop_
_entity.id
_entity.type
_entity.pdbx_description
1 polymer ?
#
loop_
_entity_poly.entity_id
_entity_poly.type
_entity_poly.pdbx_seq_one_letter_code
_entity_poly.pdbx_strand_id
1 'polypeptide(L)'
;MEFIPGNENIDHKILFWINKEFLMFGIAKKITKKLNCKTYAIIDTNDYIKSFYEEQKTVDFDKTWFFNDFLSLEKLSPDYEYLKSFEKKYDIDLWYVISFERLFSSEFNKYYKFTKNEILSFVINECKLFEKILSEVKPTVIILPAVTRHFTYLLHKMATKLGIRSLLLEYTHFGDRNIITDEFGKMVDNKKYENLVSISNRNFEELQKYFSDYKPYVYGIKNNTIHKERKVSKVLALLKFLFNSDNKHKNHYSTYGKNKSSILIKGNARLSLLTRKLRSNFIDKNFLGDIPNKTNYVYFPMLHFIQIKNL
;
A
#
# COMPACT_ATOMS: atom_id res chain seq x y z
N MET A 1 12.38 32.11 11.08
CA MET A 1 12.19 32.32 9.63
C MET A 1 10.73 32.65 9.44
N GLU A 2 10.41 33.94 9.52
CA GLU A 2 9.04 34.44 9.40
C GLU A 2 8.61 34.37 7.94
N PHE A 3 7.43 33.81 7.71
CA PHE A 3 6.82 33.71 6.39
C PHE A 3 6.19 35.06 6.06
N ILE A 4 6.76 35.76 5.09
CA ILE A 4 6.17 36.98 4.51
C ILE A 4 5.01 36.49 3.59
N PRO A 5 3.75 36.91 3.81
CA PRO A 5 2.67 36.52 2.91
C PRO A 5 2.77 37.35 1.64
N GLY A 6 3.38 36.75 0.62
CA GLY A 6 3.31 37.24 -0.76
C GLY A 6 1.90 37.09 -1.31
N ASN A 7 1.40 38.17 -1.89
CA ASN A 7 0.13 38.30 -2.56
C ASN A 7 0.25 37.68 -3.97
N GLU A 8 -0.17 36.44 -4.23
CA GLU A 8 -0.03 35.81 -5.56
C GLU A 8 -1.06 34.67 -5.78
N ASN A 9 -1.47 34.48 -7.04
CA ASN A 9 -2.56 33.63 -7.56
C ASN A 9 -2.77 32.25 -6.89
N ILE A 10 -4.01 31.74 -6.96
CA ILE A 10 -4.40 30.37 -6.60
C ILE A 10 -3.81 29.36 -7.62
N ASP A 11 -2.49 29.22 -7.67
CA ASP A 11 -1.79 28.38 -8.65
C ASP A 11 -1.44 26.99 -8.10
N HIS A 12 -1.43 26.81 -6.78
CA HIS A 12 -1.11 25.51 -6.19
C HIS A 12 -2.35 24.63 -6.11
N LYS A 13 -2.38 23.62 -6.98
CA LYS A 13 -3.33 22.51 -6.93
C LYS A 13 -2.65 21.29 -6.33
N ILE A 14 -3.18 20.77 -5.23
CA ILE A 14 -2.63 19.64 -4.51
C ILE A 14 -3.62 18.48 -4.59
N LEU A 15 -3.16 17.32 -5.05
CA LEU A 15 -3.93 16.08 -5.04
C LEU A 15 -3.44 15.18 -3.92
N PHE A 16 -4.33 14.80 -3.00
CA PHE A 16 -4.03 13.88 -1.90
C PHE A 16 -4.54 12.47 -2.21
N TRP A 17 -3.73 11.46 -1.92
CA TRP A 17 -4.23 10.09 -1.75
C TRP A 17 -4.52 9.83 -0.28
N ILE A 18 -5.78 9.56 0.08
CA ILE A 18 -6.20 9.35 1.46
C ILE A 18 -6.63 7.91 1.65
N ASN A 19 -5.83 7.18 2.41
CA ASN A 19 -6.12 5.82 2.84
C ASN A 19 -6.82 5.80 4.21
N LYS A 20 -7.16 4.59 4.67
CA LYS A 20 -7.86 4.35 5.94
C LYS A 20 -7.12 4.80 7.21
N GLU A 21 -5.82 5.07 7.13
CA GLU A 21 -4.98 5.46 8.28
C GLU A 21 -5.16 6.93 8.70
N PHE A 22 -5.95 7.74 7.99
CA PHE A 22 -6.24 9.17 8.27
C PHE A 22 -5.01 10.10 8.34
N LEU A 23 -3.79 9.60 8.24
CA LEU A 23 -2.57 10.40 8.30
C LEU A 23 -2.54 11.45 7.19
N MET A 24 -2.83 11.04 5.95
CA MET A 24 -2.88 11.94 4.80
C MET A 24 -3.99 12.99 4.93
N PHE A 25 -5.13 12.63 5.54
CA PHE A 25 -6.21 13.57 5.86
C PHE A 25 -5.76 14.62 6.90
N GLY A 26 -5.05 14.19 7.94
CA GLY A 26 -4.46 15.10 8.93
C GLY A 26 -3.40 16.03 8.34
N ILE A 27 -2.58 15.53 7.42
CA ILE A 27 -1.60 16.33 6.67
C ILE A 27 -2.32 17.35 5.80
N ALA A 28 -3.35 16.94 5.05
CA ALA A 28 -4.15 17.84 4.23
C ALA A 28 -4.71 19.00 5.04
N LYS A 29 -5.31 18.73 6.21
CA LYS A 29 -5.79 19.76 7.15
C LYS A 29 -4.71 20.77 7.56
N LYS A 30 -3.48 20.31 7.80
CA LYS A 30 -2.38 21.19 8.23
C LYS A 30 -1.85 22.03 7.08
N ILE A 31 -1.82 21.47 5.86
CA ILE A 31 -1.39 22.16 4.64
C ILE A 31 -2.40 23.24 4.25
N THR A 32 -3.70 22.90 4.18
CA THR A 32 -4.75 23.86 3.79
C THR A 32 -4.88 25.05 4.74
N LYS A 33 -4.50 24.88 6.01
CA LYS A 33 -4.45 25.99 6.98
C LYS A 33 -3.27 26.95 6.80
N LYS A 34 -2.22 26.51 6.11
CA LYS A 34 -0.96 27.25 5.98
C LYS A 34 -0.71 27.79 4.57
N LEU A 35 -1.36 27.20 3.57
CA LEU A 35 -1.16 27.48 2.16
C LEU A 35 -2.50 27.82 1.52
N ASN A 36 -2.53 28.91 0.76
CA ASN A 36 -3.65 29.22 -0.12
C ASN A 36 -3.55 28.34 -1.36
N CYS A 37 -4.30 27.24 -1.41
CA CYS A 37 -4.24 26.24 -2.47
C CYS A 37 -5.60 25.61 -2.73
N LYS A 38 -5.80 25.10 -3.96
CA LYS A 38 -6.92 24.20 -4.28
C LYS A 38 -6.53 22.77 -3.91
N THR A 39 -7.43 22.06 -3.26
CA THR A 39 -7.16 20.71 -2.78
C THR A 39 -8.15 19.70 -3.32
N TYR A 40 -7.60 18.57 -3.72
CA TYR A 40 -8.31 17.48 -4.36
C TYR A 40 -7.97 16.19 -3.62
N ALA A 41 -8.88 15.22 -3.56
CA ALA A 41 -8.59 13.96 -2.88
C ALA A 41 -9.08 12.73 -3.65
N ILE A 42 -8.23 11.72 -3.72
CA ILE A 42 -8.63 10.34 -4.01
C ILE A 42 -8.76 9.62 -2.67
N ILE A 43 -9.95 9.14 -2.36
CA ILE A 43 -10.28 8.45 -1.12
C ILE A 43 -10.30 6.95 -1.37
N ASP A 44 -9.34 6.24 -0.79
CA ASP A 44 -9.23 4.78 -0.79
C ASP A 44 -9.62 4.24 0.59
N THR A 45 -10.93 4.01 0.76
CA THR A 45 -11.50 3.54 2.02
C THR A 45 -12.69 2.64 1.79
N ASN A 46 -13.08 1.88 2.83
CA ASN A 46 -14.25 1.03 2.78
C ASN A 46 -15.55 1.85 2.70
N ASP A 47 -16.58 1.30 2.08
CA ASP A 47 -17.89 1.96 1.87
C ASP A 47 -18.52 2.48 3.17
N TYR A 48 -18.29 1.84 4.32
CA TYR A 48 -18.81 2.32 5.61
C TYR A 48 -18.10 3.57 6.16
N ILE A 49 -16.91 3.91 5.65
CA ILE A 49 -16.17 5.14 5.99
C ILE A 49 -16.47 6.23 4.94
N LYS A 50 -17.08 5.89 3.80
CA LYS A 50 -17.39 6.83 2.73
C LYS A 50 -18.23 8.01 3.23
N SER A 51 -19.29 7.74 4.00
CA SER A 51 -20.18 8.77 4.56
C SER A 51 -19.43 9.78 5.45
N PHE A 52 -18.41 9.34 6.20
CA PHE A 52 -17.58 10.25 6.97
C PHE A 52 -16.92 11.31 6.05
N TYR A 53 -16.37 10.88 4.91
CA TYR A 53 -15.70 11.81 3.99
C TYR A 53 -16.67 12.71 3.24
N GLU A 54 -17.90 12.26 3.01
CA GLU A 54 -18.98 13.05 2.40
C GLU A 54 -19.52 14.12 3.37
N GLU A 55 -19.59 13.82 4.66
CA GLU A 55 -20.21 14.70 5.67
C GLU A 55 -19.22 15.60 6.42
N GLN A 56 -17.95 15.21 6.50
CA GLN A 56 -16.94 15.95 7.26
C GLN A 56 -16.69 17.35 6.69
N LYS A 57 -16.47 18.33 7.58
CA LYS A 57 -16.12 19.74 7.25
C LYS A 57 -14.74 20.15 7.75
N THR A 58 -13.89 19.18 8.08
CA THR A 58 -12.57 19.42 8.67
C THR A 58 -11.53 19.82 7.62
N VAL A 59 -11.65 19.25 6.42
CA VAL A 59 -10.85 19.62 5.25
C VAL A 59 -11.81 19.82 4.10
N ASP A 60 -11.76 21.02 3.51
CA ASP A 60 -12.59 21.39 2.36
C ASP A 60 -11.83 21.07 1.08
N PHE A 61 -12.18 19.94 0.46
CA PHE A 61 -11.62 19.53 -0.82
C PHE A 61 -12.52 20.07 -1.94
N ASP A 62 -11.93 20.77 -2.91
CA ASP A 62 -12.62 21.24 -4.12
C ASP A 62 -13.34 20.10 -4.86
N LYS A 63 -12.72 18.90 -4.87
CA LYS A 63 -13.33 17.68 -5.42
C LYS A 63 -12.70 16.42 -4.84
N THR A 64 -13.55 15.40 -4.64
CA THR A 64 -13.17 14.09 -4.14
C THR A 64 -13.59 12.97 -5.09
N TRP A 65 -12.75 11.95 -5.26
CA TRP A 65 -13.09 10.71 -5.95
C TRP A 65 -12.94 9.53 -4.99
N PHE A 66 -13.97 8.69 -4.89
CA PHE A 66 -13.90 7.45 -4.12
C PHE A 66 -13.35 6.34 -5.00
N PHE A 67 -12.14 5.88 -4.72
CA PHE A 67 -11.41 4.95 -5.58
C PHE A 67 -12.21 3.67 -5.86
N ASN A 68 -12.87 3.13 -4.83
CA ASN A 68 -13.64 1.90 -4.92
C ASN A 68 -14.89 1.97 -5.81
N ASP A 69 -15.41 3.18 -6.09
CA ASP A 69 -16.57 3.35 -6.98
C ASP A 69 -16.22 3.00 -8.44
N PHE A 70 -14.94 3.04 -8.81
CA PHE A 70 -14.48 2.84 -10.19
C PHE A 70 -13.97 1.42 -10.46
N LEU A 71 -13.95 0.52 -9.48
CA LEU A 71 -13.31 -0.79 -9.59
C LEU A 71 -14.24 -1.92 -10.06
N SER A 72 -15.40 -1.62 -10.65
CA SER A 72 -16.38 -2.65 -11.06
C SER A 72 -15.91 -3.48 -12.27
N LEU A 73 -16.13 -4.80 -12.21
CA LEU A 73 -15.98 -5.70 -13.37
C LEU A 73 -17.23 -5.64 -14.27
N GLU A 74 -17.43 -4.53 -14.98
CA GLU A 74 -18.54 -4.41 -15.93
C GLU A 74 -18.21 -4.99 -17.31
N LYS A 75 -16.91 -5.12 -17.66
CA LYS A 75 -16.45 -5.70 -18.92
C LYS A 75 -15.33 -6.71 -18.67
N LEU A 76 -15.58 -7.98 -19.00
CA LEU A 76 -14.58 -9.06 -18.93
C LEU A 76 -13.71 -9.18 -20.20
N SER A 77 -13.90 -8.27 -21.17
CA SER A 77 -13.07 -8.17 -22.37
C SER A 77 -12.16 -6.96 -22.26
N PRO A 78 -10.89 -7.14 -21.82
CA PRO A 78 -9.96 -6.03 -21.69
C PRO A 78 -9.60 -5.44 -23.06
N ASP A 79 -9.54 -4.12 -23.12
CA ASP A 79 -9.14 -3.35 -24.30
C ASP A 79 -7.61 -3.35 -24.41
N TYR A 80 -7.06 -4.33 -25.14
CA TYR A 80 -5.62 -4.50 -25.30
C TYR A 80 -4.95 -3.36 -26.07
N GLU A 81 -5.66 -2.72 -27.02
CA GLU A 81 -5.12 -1.57 -27.76
C GLU A 81 -5.01 -0.34 -26.84
N TYR A 82 -6.02 -0.11 -26.00
CA TYR A 82 -5.92 0.90 -24.95
C TYR A 82 -4.72 0.65 -24.04
N LEU A 83 -4.56 -0.58 -23.53
CA LEU A 83 -3.46 -0.95 -22.63
C LEU A 83 -2.09 -0.70 -23.27
N LYS A 84 -1.90 -1.12 -24.52
CA LYS A 84 -0.65 -0.90 -25.27
C LYS A 84 -0.36 0.59 -25.48
N SER A 85 -1.39 1.37 -25.81
CA SER A 85 -1.24 2.83 -25.95
C SER A 85 -0.90 3.50 -24.62
N PHE A 86 -1.48 3.01 -23.52
CA PHE A 86 -1.25 3.49 -22.17
C PHE A 86 0.20 3.22 -21.72
N GLU A 87 0.68 1.99 -21.86
CA GLU A 87 2.07 1.61 -21.53
C GLU A 87 3.07 2.48 -22.27
N LYS A 88 2.85 2.72 -23.57
CA LYS A 88 3.70 3.61 -24.37
C LYS A 88 3.62 5.07 -23.91
N LYS A 89 2.43 5.58 -23.62
CA LYS A 89 2.22 6.97 -23.20
C LYS A 89 2.91 7.26 -21.86
N TYR A 90 2.76 6.36 -20.89
CA TYR A 90 3.28 6.57 -19.54
C TYR A 90 4.67 5.96 -19.29
N ASP A 91 5.19 5.16 -20.23
CA ASP A 91 6.45 4.42 -20.09
C ASP A 91 6.43 3.51 -18.84
N ILE A 92 5.40 2.67 -18.80
CA ILE A 92 5.07 1.77 -17.68
C ILE A 92 4.91 0.36 -18.24
N ASP A 93 5.47 -0.63 -17.55
CA ASP A 93 5.11 -2.04 -17.68
C ASP A 93 3.98 -2.36 -16.70
N LEU A 94 2.77 -2.61 -17.21
CA LEU A 94 1.61 -2.88 -16.38
C LEU A 94 1.70 -4.23 -15.67
N TRP A 95 2.38 -5.23 -16.23
CA TRP A 95 2.59 -6.51 -15.54
C TRP A 95 3.53 -6.35 -14.35
N TYR A 96 4.56 -5.50 -14.49
CA TYR A 96 5.38 -5.10 -13.37
C TYR A 96 4.55 -4.42 -12.28
N VAL A 97 3.68 -3.46 -12.63
CA VAL A 97 2.77 -2.80 -11.67
C VAL A 97 1.84 -3.82 -10.99
N ILE A 98 1.21 -4.69 -11.77
CA ILE A 98 0.29 -5.74 -11.28
C ILE A 98 0.97 -6.67 -10.28
N SER A 99 2.27 -6.95 -10.46
CA SER A 99 3.02 -7.87 -9.58
C SER A 99 3.08 -7.42 -8.11
N PHE A 100 2.85 -6.13 -7.82
CA PHE A 100 2.76 -5.62 -6.46
C PHE A 100 1.44 -6.01 -5.75
N GLU A 101 0.40 -6.42 -6.49
CA GLU A 101 -0.88 -6.80 -5.92
C GLU A 101 -0.92 -8.28 -5.51
N ARG A 102 -0.73 -8.51 -4.21
CA ARG A 102 -0.79 -9.85 -3.63
C ARG A 102 -2.15 -10.53 -3.85
N LEU A 103 -3.24 -9.78 -3.93
CA LEU A 103 -4.58 -10.35 -4.12
C LEU A 103 -4.82 -10.92 -5.53
N PHE A 104 -4.02 -10.52 -6.52
CA PHE A 104 -4.05 -11.09 -7.86
C PHE A 104 -3.23 -12.38 -7.97
N SER A 105 -2.30 -12.61 -7.03
CA SER A 105 -1.55 -13.86 -6.96
C SER A 105 -2.38 -14.98 -6.32
N SER A 106 -2.44 -16.12 -7.02
CA SER A 106 -3.14 -17.33 -6.55
C SER A 106 -2.52 -17.94 -5.30
N GLU A 107 -1.25 -17.62 -4.98
CA GLU A 107 -0.58 -18.12 -3.78
C GLU A 107 -1.05 -17.41 -2.51
N PHE A 108 -1.41 -16.13 -2.63
CA PHE A 108 -1.82 -15.31 -1.49
C PHE A 108 -3.34 -15.18 -1.38
N ASN A 109 -4.07 -15.17 -2.50
CA ASN A 109 -5.52 -15.10 -2.50
C ASN A 109 -6.18 -16.48 -2.45
N LYS A 110 -6.45 -16.95 -1.24
CA LYS A 110 -7.17 -18.21 -1.01
C LYS A 110 -8.66 -18.20 -1.40
N TYR A 111 -9.25 -17.01 -1.58
CA TYR A 111 -10.69 -16.88 -1.80
C TYR A 111 -11.06 -16.96 -3.27
N TYR A 112 -10.26 -16.35 -4.14
CA TYR A 112 -10.53 -16.23 -5.56
C TYR A 112 -9.24 -16.29 -6.38
N LYS A 113 -9.29 -16.98 -7.53
CA LYS A 113 -8.18 -17.01 -8.50
C LYS A 113 -8.60 -16.18 -9.70
N PHE A 114 -8.08 -14.96 -9.78
CA PHE A 114 -8.37 -14.08 -10.90
C PHE A 114 -7.74 -14.60 -12.20
N THR A 115 -8.49 -14.47 -13.27
CA THR A 115 -7.98 -14.63 -14.63
C THR A 115 -7.20 -13.39 -15.06
N LYS A 116 -6.35 -13.55 -16.09
CA LYS A 116 -5.64 -12.42 -16.71
C LYS A 116 -6.60 -11.31 -17.16
N ASN A 117 -7.74 -11.68 -17.76
CA ASN A 117 -8.71 -10.70 -18.25
C ASN A 117 -9.35 -9.91 -17.11
N GLU A 118 -9.70 -10.56 -15.98
CA GLU A 118 -10.26 -9.86 -14.83
C GLU A 118 -9.25 -8.87 -14.21
N ILE A 119 -7.99 -9.31 -14.06
CA ILE A 119 -6.91 -8.43 -13.56
C ILE A 119 -6.78 -7.21 -14.47
N LEU A 120 -6.70 -7.43 -15.78
CA LEU A 120 -6.59 -6.34 -16.75
C LEU A 120 -7.81 -5.42 -16.73
N SER A 121 -9.03 -5.94 -16.54
CA SER A 121 -10.23 -5.12 -16.42
C SER A 121 -10.17 -4.17 -15.22
N PHE A 122 -9.69 -4.63 -14.05
CA PHE A 122 -9.48 -3.74 -12.90
C PHE A 122 -8.44 -2.67 -13.21
N VAL A 123 -7.30 -3.06 -13.77
CA VAL A 123 -6.21 -2.14 -14.09
C VAL A 123 -6.62 -1.10 -15.13
N ILE A 124 -7.42 -1.47 -16.14
CA ILE A 124 -7.98 -0.52 -17.11
C ILE A 124 -8.80 0.56 -16.42
N ASN A 125 -9.63 0.18 -15.45
CA ASN A 125 -10.44 1.14 -14.71
C ASN A 125 -9.57 2.09 -13.86
N GLU A 126 -8.54 1.55 -13.21
CA GLU A 126 -7.55 2.35 -12.46
C GLU A 126 -6.83 3.34 -13.39
N CYS A 127 -6.34 2.87 -14.54
CA CYS A 127 -5.72 3.70 -15.57
C CYS A 127 -6.65 4.83 -16.00
N LYS A 128 -7.87 4.52 -16.44
CA LYS A 128 -8.86 5.51 -16.90
C LYS A 128 -9.22 6.52 -15.83
N LEU A 129 -9.38 6.09 -14.58
CA LEU A 129 -9.63 6.97 -13.45
C LEU A 129 -8.48 7.96 -13.27
N PHE A 130 -7.23 7.47 -13.22
CA PHE A 130 -6.08 8.34 -13.02
C PHE A 130 -5.83 9.27 -14.20
N GLU A 131 -6.03 8.82 -15.44
CA GLU A 131 -5.97 9.70 -16.62
C GLU A 131 -7.01 10.82 -16.52
N LYS A 132 -8.24 10.50 -16.12
CA LYS A 132 -9.30 11.48 -15.90
C LYS A 132 -8.92 12.48 -14.82
N ILE A 133 -8.48 12.02 -13.64
CA ILE A 133 -8.15 12.90 -12.52
C ILE A 133 -6.96 13.81 -12.87
N LEU A 134 -5.88 13.25 -13.43
CA LEU A 134 -4.67 14.01 -13.74
C LEU A 134 -4.92 15.04 -14.85
N SER A 135 -5.75 14.70 -15.85
CA SER A 135 -6.12 15.63 -16.93
C SER A 135 -7.09 16.73 -16.48
N GLU A 136 -8.03 16.43 -15.59
CA GLU A 136 -9.01 17.37 -15.05
C GLU A 136 -8.36 18.34 -14.04
N VAL A 137 -7.63 17.79 -13.06
CA VAL A 137 -7.05 18.58 -11.97
C VAL A 137 -5.80 19.31 -12.42
N LYS A 138 -4.92 18.63 -13.16
CA LYS A 138 -3.54 19.07 -13.48
C LYS A 138 -2.82 19.55 -12.21
N PRO A 139 -2.63 18.66 -11.21
CA PRO A 139 -2.07 19.07 -9.93
C PRO A 139 -0.61 19.50 -10.10
N THR A 140 -0.20 20.50 -9.32
CA THR A 140 1.21 20.91 -9.22
C THR A 140 2.04 19.88 -8.44
N VAL A 141 1.40 19.22 -7.48
CA VAL A 141 2.00 18.20 -6.64
C VAL A 141 0.96 17.18 -6.21
N ILE A 142 1.37 15.92 -6.11
CA ILE A 142 0.57 14.84 -5.53
C ILE A 142 1.21 14.42 -4.22
N ILE A 143 0.43 14.28 -3.16
CA ILE A 143 0.89 13.81 -1.85
C ILE A 143 0.36 12.41 -1.64
N LEU A 144 1.27 11.46 -1.48
CA LEU A 144 0.98 10.03 -1.37
C LEU A 144 1.51 9.47 -0.04
N PRO A 145 0.82 8.51 0.58
CA PRO A 145 1.44 7.68 1.60
C PRO A 145 2.54 6.81 0.97
N ALA A 146 3.30 6.08 1.80
CA ALA A 146 4.26 5.09 1.34
C ALA A 146 3.64 4.19 0.25
N VAL A 147 4.35 4.05 -0.87
CA VAL A 147 3.84 3.34 -2.04
C VAL A 147 3.91 1.84 -1.78
N THR A 148 2.84 1.30 -1.22
CA THR A 148 2.74 -0.10 -0.79
C THR A 148 1.77 -0.92 -1.63
N ARG A 149 1.02 -0.26 -2.53
CA ARG A 149 -0.02 -0.83 -3.37
C ARG A 149 0.28 -0.55 -4.84
N HIS A 150 -0.14 -1.45 -5.75
CA HIS A 150 0.10 -1.28 -7.19
C HIS A 150 -0.54 0.00 -7.74
N PHE A 151 -1.76 0.35 -7.29
CA PHE A 151 -2.45 1.55 -7.77
C PHE A 151 -1.78 2.85 -7.31
N THR A 152 -1.18 2.89 -6.10
CA THR A 152 -0.41 4.06 -5.66
C THR A 152 0.88 4.19 -6.46
N TYR A 153 1.49 3.05 -6.81
CA TYR A 153 2.67 3.02 -7.67
C TYR A 153 2.33 3.47 -9.11
N LEU A 154 1.20 3.01 -9.64
CA LEU A 154 0.67 3.41 -10.95
C LEU A 154 0.45 4.93 -11.01
N LEU A 155 -0.27 5.50 -10.03
CA LEU A 155 -0.51 6.94 -9.97
C LEU A 155 0.80 7.73 -9.86
N HIS A 156 1.73 7.30 -9.01
CA HIS A 156 3.05 7.92 -8.87
C HIS A 156 3.83 7.93 -10.21
N LYS A 157 3.86 6.80 -10.91
CA LYS A 157 4.56 6.67 -12.20
C LYS A 157 3.92 7.52 -13.29
N MET A 158 2.58 7.53 -13.38
CA MET A 158 1.84 8.37 -14.32
C MET A 158 2.13 9.85 -14.07
N ALA A 159 2.06 10.29 -12.82
CA ALA A 159 2.34 11.67 -12.43
C ALA A 159 3.78 12.09 -12.79
N THR A 160 4.75 11.23 -12.46
CA THR A 160 6.16 11.46 -12.77
C THR A 160 6.39 11.63 -14.27
N LYS A 161 5.75 10.80 -15.12
CA LYS A 161 5.86 10.93 -16.58
C LYS A 161 5.29 12.24 -17.11
N LEU A 162 4.25 12.76 -16.46
CA LEU A 162 3.65 14.06 -16.79
C LEU A 162 4.41 15.26 -16.22
N GLY A 163 5.57 15.05 -15.57
CA GLY A 163 6.32 16.12 -14.92
C GLY A 163 5.69 16.64 -13.62
N ILE A 164 4.71 15.92 -13.08
CA ILE A 164 4.04 16.26 -11.82
C ILE A 164 4.83 15.62 -10.68
N ARG A 165 5.29 16.45 -9.73
CA ARG A 165 6.05 15.96 -8.58
C ARG A 165 5.14 15.18 -7.64
N SER A 166 5.59 14.00 -7.22
CA SER A 166 4.97 13.24 -6.12
C SER A 166 5.76 13.47 -4.84
N LEU A 167 5.10 13.71 -3.72
CA LEU A 167 5.70 13.70 -2.38
C LEU A 167 5.21 12.45 -1.66
N LEU A 168 6.08 11.45 -1.60
CA LEU A 168 5.86 10.17 -0.95
C LEU A 168 6.30 10.27 0.51
N LEU A 169 5.46 9.81 1.42
CA LEU A 169 5.84 9.62 2.82
C LEU A 169 6.35 8.18 3.02
N GLU A 170 7.65 7.96 2.83
CA GLU A 170 8.28 6.64 2.90
C GLU A 170 8.82 6.32 4.30
N TYR A 171 8.67 5.08 4.72
CA TYR A 171 9.18 4.60 6.01
C TYR A 171 10.70 4.50 5.97
N THR A 172 11.35 4.92 7.06
CA THR A 172 12.78 4.68 7.24
C THR A 172 13.03 3.38 7.99
N HIS A 173 14.26 2.85 7.91
CA HIS A 173 14.71 1.78 8.80
C HIS A 173 14.93 2.27 10.25
N PHE A 174 14.80 3.57 10.51
CA PHE A 174 14.97 4.21 11.83
C PHE A 174 13.64 4.38 12.57
N GLY A 175 12.89 3.29 12.66
CA GLY A 175 11.68 3.17 13.46
C GLY A 175 10.49 3.99 12.98
N ASP A 176 9.96 4.87 13.83
CA ASP A 176 8.75 5.68 13.59
C ASP A 176 8.99 6.91 12.71
N ARG A 177 10.20 7.03 12.15
CA ARG A 177 10.58 8.13 11.27
C ARG A 177 10.20 7.82 9.84
N ASN A 178 9.66 8.83 9.17
CA ASN A 178 9.41 8.83 7.74
C ASN A 178 10.29 9.87 7.06
N ILE A 179 10.59 9.64 5.78
CA ILE A 179 11.19 10.63 4.89
C ILE A 179 10.14 11.09 3.88
N ILE A 180 10.30 12.32 3.43
CA ILE A 180 9.56 12.85 2.30
C ILE A 180 10.49 12.76 1.10
N THR A 181 10.07 12.07 0.06
CA THR A 181 10.84 11.87 -1.17
C THR A 181 9.93 11.88 -2.38
N ASP A 182 10.47 12.21 -3.54
CA ASP A 182 9.81 12.03 -4.83
C ASP A 182 10.22 10.72 -5.53
N GLU A 183 11.03 9.89 -4.87
CA GLU A 183 11.53 8.65 -5.44
C GLU A 183 10.99 7.43 -4.70
N PHE A 184 10.31 6.56 -5.43
CA PHE A 184 9.87 5.27 -4.91
C PHE A 184 11.04 4.29 -4.76
N GLY A 185 11.17 3.69 -3.58
CA GLY A 185 12.08 2.55 -3.36
C GLY A 185 13.56 2.85 -3.59
N LYS A 186 13.97 4.13 -3.57
CA LYS A 186 15.37 4.52 -3.77
C LYS A 186 16.22 3.92 -2.66
N MET A 187 17.15 3.03 -3.04
CA MET A 187 18.18 2.59 -2.11
C MET A 187 19.13 3.74 -1.78
N VAL A 188 19.68 3.72 -0.57
CA VAL A 188 20.72 4.67 -0.17
C VAL A 188 21.91 4.49 -1.11
N ASP A 189 22.22 5.52 -1.90
CA ASP A 189 23.40 5.53 -2.76
C ASP A 189 24.63 5.85 -1.91
N ASN A 190 25.36 4.80 -1.51
CA ASN A 190 26.53 4.92 -0.63
C ASN A 190 27.56 5.93 -1.16
N LYS A 191 27.68 6.11 -2.49
CA LYS A 191 28.63 7.06 -3.09
C LYS A 191 28.34 8.50 -2.70
N LYS A 192 27.06 8.84 -2.47
CA LYS A 192 26.68 10.19 -1.99
C LYS A 192 27.18 10.48 -0.57
N TYR A 193 27.55 9.44 0.18
CA TYR A 193 27.98 9.53 1.57
C TYR A 193 29.47 9.25 1.77
N GLU A 194 30.22 8.85 0.72
CA GLU A 194 31.66 8.56 0.80
C GLU A 194 32.47 9.77 1.28
N ASN A 195 32.07 10.99 0.90
CA ASN A 195 32.76 12.24 1.25
C ASN A 195 32.12 12.99 2.42
N LEU A 196 31.09 12.42 3.07
CA LEU A 196 30.47 13.06 4.22
C LEU A 196 31.34 12.85 5.45
N VAL A 197 31.92 13.95 5.94
CA VAL A 197 32.56 13.97 7.25
C VAL A 197 31.47 13.88 8.31
N SER A 198 31.50 12.81 9.11
CA SER A 198 30.58 12.67 10.23
C SER A 198 30.76 13.85 11.19
N ILE A 199 29.66 14.58 11.42
CA ILE A 199 29.57 15.61 12.48
C ILE A 199 29.41 14.96 13.86
N SER A 200 29.17 13.66 13.90
CA SER A 200 28.99 12.88 15.12
C SER A 200 30.32 12.27 15.54
N ASN A 201 30.69 12.45 16.81
CA ASN A 201 31.84 11.81 17.44
C ASN A 201 31.58 10.34 17.82
N ARG A 202 30.39 9.80 17.49
CA ARG A 202 30.03 8.42 17.83
C ARG A 202 30.88 7.42 17.04
N ASN A 203 31.53 6.51 17.74
CA ASN A 203 32.25 5.40 17.14
C ASN A 203 31.29 4.27 16.69
N PHE A 204 31.83 3.24 16.02
CA PHE A 204 31.03 2.13 15.50
C PHE A 204 30.28 1.36 16.59
N GLU A 205 30.88 1.15 17.76
CA GLU A 205 30.27 0.45 18.89
C GLU A 205 29.12 1.26 19.48
N GLU A 206 29.27 2.58 19.57
CA GLU A 206 28.22 3.50 20.00
C GLU A 206 27.06 3.55 19.00
N LEU A 207 27.34 3.46 17.69
CA LEU A 207 26.32 3.33 16.67
C LEU A 207 25.59 1.99 16.75
N GLN A 208 26.32 0.88 16.92
CA GLN A 208 25.71 -0.44 17.12
C GLN A 208 24.85 -0.49 18.38
N LYS A 209 25.34 0.10 19.49
CA LYS A 209 24.58 0.25 20.72
C LYS A 209 23.34 1.09 20.50
N TYR A 210 23.47 2.24 19.83
CA TYR A 210 22.32 3.06 19.46
C TYR A 210 21.29 2.29 18.62
N PHE A 211 21.71 1.50 17.63
CA PHE A 211 20.80 0.65 16.84
C PHE A 211 20.17 -0.47 17.68
N SER A 212 20.91 -1.07 18.61
CA SER A 212 20.41 -2.11 19.52
C SER A 212 19.42 -1.56 20.55
N ASP A 213 19.68 -0.35 21.05
CA ASP A 213 18.85 0.34 22.05
C ASP A 213 17.62 0.96 21.37
N TYR A 214 17.82 1.58 20.19
CA TYR A 214 16.78 2.02 19.28
C TYR A 214 16.25 0.83 18.48
N LYS A 215 15.73 -0.18 19.19
CA LYS A 215 14.73 -1.05 18.60
C LYS A 215 13.53 -0.16 18.33
N PRO A 216 13.14 0.06 17.06
CA PRO A 216 11.84 0.65 16.78
C PRO A 216 10.83 -0.03 17.68
N TYR A 217 9.89 0.73 18.25
CA TYR A 217 8.71 0.11 18.83
C TYR A 217 8.04 -0.65 17.69
N VAL A 218 8.37 -1.94 17.53
CA VAL A 218 7.95 -2.77 16.40
C VAL A 218 6.44 -2.87 16.53
N TYR A 219 5.71 -1.98 15.87
CA TYR A 219 4.25 -1.91 15.80
C TYR A 219 3.56 -2.57 17.01
N GLY A 220 3.62 -1.85 18.13
CA GLY A 220 3.08 -2.30 19.40
C GLY A 220 3.97 -3.36 20.05
N ILE A 221 4.32 -3.13 21.32
CA ILE A 221 4.14 -4.21 22.28
C ILE A 221 2.83 -4.88 21.86
N LYS A 222 2.86 -6.17 21.49
CA LYS A 222 1.64 -6.96 21.48
C LYS A 222 1.09 -6.71 22.86
N ASN A 223 0.16 -5.77 23.00
CA ASN A 223 -0.56 -5.62 24.23
C ASN A 223 -1.23 -6.97 24.30
N ASN A 224 -0.65 -7.84 25.13
CA ASN A 224 -1.22 -9.12 25.50
C ASN A 224 -2.50 -8.91 26.30
N THR A 225 -3.09 -7.70 26.24
CA THR A 225 -4.54 -7.57 26.06
C THR A 225 -4.97 -8.30 24.78
N ILE A 226 -4.76 -9.63 24.75
CA ILE A 226 -5.81 -10.52 24.28
C ILE A 226 -7.02 -10.00 25.02
N HIS A 227 -7.86 -9.21 24.36
CA HIS A 227 -9.18 -8.94 24.89
C HIS A 227 -9.74 -10.34 25.13
N LYS A 228 -9.83 -10.73 26.40
CA LYS A 228 -10.48 -11.97 26.83
C LYS A 228 -11.96 -11.74 26.61
N GLU A 229 -12.34 -11.60 25.34
CA GLU A 229 -13.73 -11.58 24.93
C GLU A 229 -14.32 -12.88 25.45
N ARG A 230 -15.41 -12.73 26.21
CA ARG A 230 -16.15 -13.86 26.76
C ARG A 230 -16.52 -14.77 25.58
N LYS A 231 -16.52 -16.09 25.81
CA LYS A 231 -16.94 -17.06 24.78
C LYS A 231 -18.30 -16.69 24.17
N VAL A 232 -19.21 -16.16 25.00
CA VAL A 232 -20.52 -15.64 24.58
C VAL A 232 -20.40 -14.50 23.55
N SER A 233 -19.50 -13.53 23.76
CA SER A 233 -19.27 -12.45 22.79
C SER A 233 -18.82 -12.98 21.43
N LYS A 234 -17.99 -14.03 21.41
CA LYS A 234 -17.56 -14.70 20.16
C LYS A 234 -18.71 -15.41 19.47
N VAL A 235 -19.59 -16.07 20.23
CA VAL A 235 -20.81 -16.69 19.69
C VAL A 235 -21.74 -15.62 19.14
N LEU A 236 -21.99 -14.54 19.88
CA LEU A 236 -22.81 -13.42 19.41
C LEU A 236 -22.23 -12.77 18.14
N ALA A 237 -20.92 -12.62 18.04
CA ALA A 237 -20.26 -12.11 16.84
C ALA A 237 -20.42 -13.08 15.65
N LEU A 238 -20.29 -14.38 15.88
CA LEU A 238 -20.54 -15.40 14.86
C LEU A 238 -22.01 -15.37 14.40
N LEU A 239 -22.96 -15.29 15.33
CA LEU A 239 -24.40 -15.19 15.00
C LEU A 239 -24.66 -13.91 14.19
N LYS A 240 -24.14 -12.75 14.63
CA LYS A 240 -24.23 -11.50 13.86
C LYS A 240 -23.65 -11.66 12.46
N PHE A 241 -22.48 -12.29 12.31
CA PHE A 241 -21.88 -12.54 11.01
C PHE A 241 -22.74 -13.47 10.14
N LEU A 242 -23.31 -14.53 10.72
CA LEU A 242 -24.14 -15.50 10.01
C LEU A 242 -25.50 -14.93 9.59
N PHE A 243 -26.10 -14.05 10.40
CA PHE A 243 -27.44 -13.51 10.17
C PHE A 243 -27.46 -12.11 9.53
N ASN A 244 -26.38 -11.32 9.62
CA ASN A 244 -26.32 -10.03 8.92
C ASN A 244 -26.24 -10.25 7.41
N SER A 245 -27.05 -9.51 6.66
CA SER A 245 -27.15 -9.57 5.20
C SER A 245 -26.25 -8.57 4.47
N ASP A 246 -25.39 -7.85 5.18
CA ASP A 246 -24.67 -6.69 4.62
C ASP A 246 -23.68 -7.10 3.51
N ASN A 247 -24.15 -6.95 2.28
CA ASN A 247 -23.39 -7.07 1.03
C ASN A 247 -22.75 -5.71 0.63
N LYS A 248 -22.27 -4.94 1.60
CA LYS A 248 -21.83 -3.54 1.41
C LYS A 248 -20.43 -3.38 0.83
N HIS A 249 -19.90 -4.38 0.11
CA HIS A 249 -18.51 -4.33 -0.41
C HIS A 249 -18.38 -4.97 -1.80
N LYS A 250 -19.31 -4.69 -2.72
CA LYS A 250 -19.40 -5.46 -3.98
C LYS A 250 -18.30 -5.15 -4.99
N ASN A 251 -17.65 -3.99 -4.92
CA ASN A 251 -16.92 -3.47 -6.08
C ASN A 251 -15.38 -3.52 -5.98
N HIS A 252 -14.79 -3.91 -4.85
CA HIS A 252 -13.33 -4.04 -4.73
C HIS A 252 -12.87 -5.49 -4.95
N TYR A 253 -11.84 -5.73 -5.77
CA TYR A 253 -11.31 -7.08 -6.04
C TYR A 253 -11.00 -7.88 -4.77
N SER A 254 -10.67 -7.23 -3.66
CA SER A 254 -10.45 -7.92 -2.38
C SER A 254 -11.66 -8.69 -1.83
N THR A 255 -12.88 -8.44 -2.32
CA THR A 255 -14.10 -9.10 -1.82
C THR A 255 -14.50 -10.32 -2.65
N TYR A 256 -13.87 -10.53 -3.80
CA TYR A 256 -14.18 -11.66 -4.68
C TYR A 256 -13.90 -13.00 -4.02
N GLY A 257 -14.80 -13.96 -4.25
CA GLY A 257 -14.75 -15.30 -3.66
C GLY A 257 -14.99 -15.36 -2.15
N LYS A 258 -15.25 -14.22 -1.49
CA LYS A 258 -15.60 -14.16 -0.06
C LYS A 258 -17.11 -14.24 0.11
N ASN A 259 -17.58 -15.41 0.53
CA ASN A 259 -18.93 -15.62 1.04
C ASN A 259 -18.81 -16.16 2.48
N LYS A 260 -19.92 -16.23 3.22
CA LYS A 260 -19.90 -16.61 4.64
C LYS A 260 -19.21 -17.96 4.86
N SER A 261 -19.50 -18.96 4.02
CA SER A 261 -18.89 -20.29 4.10
C SER A 261 -17.40 -20.26 3.76
N SER A 262 -16.98 -19.58 2.69
CA SER A 262 -15.58 -19.50 2.30
C SER A 262 -14.73 -18.75 3.34
N ILE A 263 -15.29 -17.72 3.98
CA ILE A 263 -14.65 -17.04 5.12
C ILE A 263 -14.47 -18.01 6.29
N LEU A 264 -15.50 -18.78 6.66
CA LEU A 264 -15.41 -19.71 7.80
C LEU A 264 -14.49 -20.91 7.52
N ILE A 265 -14.44 -21.39 6.29
CA ILE A 265 -13.65 -22.57 5.91
C ILE A 265 -12.20 -22.16 5.60
N LYS A 266 -12.00 -21.21 4.68
CA LYS A 266 -10.67 -20.82 4.19
C LYS A 266 -10.03 -19.75 5.07
N GLY A 267 -10.82 -18.89 5.71
CA GLY A 267 -10.36 -17.84 6.61
C GLY A 267 -9.89 -18.34 7.98
N ASN A 268 -10.12 -19.61 8.30
CA ASN A 268 -9.86 -20.17 9.62
C ASN A 268 -8.37 -20.29 9.94
N ALA A 269 -7.96 -19.66 11.05
CA ALA A 269 -6.60 -19.77 11.57
C ALA A 269 -6.19 -21.21 11.90
N ARG A 270 -7.14 -22.11 12.20
CA ARG A 270 -6.83 -23.53 12.44
C ARG A 270 -6.31 -24.22 11.19
N LEU A 271 -6.89 -23.93 10.03
CA LEU A 271 -6.45 -24.52 8.76
C LEU A 271 -5.03 -24.05 8.43
N SER A 272 -4.72 -22.76 8.60
CA SER A 272 -3.36 -22.26 8.38
C SER A 272 -2.35 -22.84 9.37
N LEU A 273 -2.74 -23.06 10.64
CA LEU A 273 -1.89 -23.72 11.65
C LEU A 273 -1.61 -25.19 11.29
N LEU A 274 -2.61 -25.92 10.81
CA LEU A 274 -2.45 -27.29 10.34
C LEU A 274 -1.51 -27.36 9.13
N THR A 275 -1.74 -26.53 8.11
CA THR A 275 -0.85 -26.45 6.95
C THR A 275 0.58 -26.08 7.33
N ARG A 276 0.75 -25.16 8.30
CA ARG A 276 2.07 -24.81 8.84
C ARG A 276 2.75 -26.00 9.50
N LYS A 277 2.02 -26.78 10.32
CA LYS A 277 2.57 -27.99 10.96
C LYS A 277 2.98 -29.03 9.93
N LEU A 278 2.16 -29.26 8.91
CA LEU A 278 2.49 -30.18 7.81
C LEU A 278 3.75 -29.76 7.06
N ARG A 279 3.88 -28.47 6.72
CA ARG A 279 5.06 -27.92 6.04
C ARG A 279 6.32 -27.98 6.91
N SER A 280 6.20 -27.65 8.21
CA SER A 280 7.32 -27.80 9.16
C SER A 280 7.79 -29.25 9.19
N ASN A 281 6.88 -30.19 9.41
CA ASN A 281 7.21 -31.61 9.45
C ASN A 281 7.87 -32.10 8.14
N PHE A 282 7.49 -31.55 6.99
CA PHE A 282 8.14 -31.87 5.72
C PHE A 282 9.58 -31.34 5.69
N ILE A 283 9.80 -30.08 6.06
CA ILE A 283 11.13 -29.48 6.13
C ILE A 283 12.01 -30.27 7.12
N ASP A 284 11.51 -30.49 8.33
CA ASP A 284 12.23 -31.17 9.41
C ASP A 284 12.64 -32.62 9.03
N LYS A 285 11.88 -33.27 8.14
CA LYS A 285 12.16 -34.64 7.67
C LYS A 285 13.09 -34.71 6.47
N ASN A 286 13.06 -33.71 5.59
CA ASN A 286 13.68 -33.80 4.27
C ASN A 286 14.89 -32.87 4.10
N PHE A 287 15.02 -31.83 4.94
CA PHE A 287 16.05 -30.80 4.77
C PHE A 287 17.20 -31.07 5.74
N LEU A 288 18.42 -30.71 5.33
CA LEU A 288 19.59 -30.78 6.20
C LEU A 288 19.49 -29.68 7.27
N GLY A 289 19.63 -30.07 8.54
CA GLY A 289 19.60 -29.14 9.68
C GLY A 289 20.92 -28.39 9.87
N ASP A 290 22.03 -28.99 9.43
CA ASP A 290 23.38 -28.45 9.59
C ASP A 290 24.03 -28.16 8.23
N ILE A 291 24.74 -27.04 8.16
CA ILE A 291 25.54 -26.67 7.00
C ILE A 291 26.96 -27.22 7.22
N PRO A 292 27.55 -27.99 6.29
CA PRO A 292 28.89 -28.54 6.47
C PRO A 292 29.96 -27.45 6.61
N ASN A 293 30.73 -27.48 7.72
CA ASN A 293 31.74 -26.48 8.08
C ASN A 293 32.92 -26.30 7.09
N LYS A 294 33.04 -27.13 6.04
CA LYS A 294 34.23 -27.19 5.16
C LYS A 294 33.97 -26.74 3.73
N THR A 295 32.79 -26.20 3.44
CA THR A 295 32.42 -25.75 2.09
C THR A 295 32.15 -24.26 2.10
N ASN A 296 32.78 -23.51 1.20
CA ASN A 296 32.35 -22.15 0.91
C ASN A 296 30.95 -22.23 0.28
N TYR A 297 30.00 -21.48 0.83
CA TYR A 297 28.65 -21.39 0.29
C TYR A 297 28.24 -19.93 0.15
N VAL A 298 27.42 -19.65 -0.85
CA VAL A 298 26.73 -18.37 -0.97
C VAL A 298 25.38 -18.52 -0.27
N TYR A 299 25.20 -17.80 0.83
CA TYR A 299 23.92 -17.77 1.53
C TYR A 299 22.96 -16.85 0.78
N PHE A 300 21.95 -17.47 0.15
CA PHE A 300 20.79 -16.74 -0.35
C PHE A 300 19.70 -16.83 0.71
N PRO A 301 19.52 -15.80 1.57
CA PRO A 301 18.36 -15.79 2.44
C PRO A 301 17.13 -15.88 1.55
N MET A 302 16.27 -16.86 1.80
CA MET A 302 14.93 -16.93 1.21
C MET A 302 14.11 -15.76 1.75
N LEU A 303 14.36 -14.56 1.24
CA LEU A 303 13.45 -13.43 1.35
C LEU A 303 12.16 -13.87 0.66
N HIS A 304 11.03 -13.72 1.34
CA HIS A 304 9.69 -14.16 0.92
C HIS A 304 9.17 -13.41 -0.34
N PHE A 305 10.05 -12.76 -1.09
CA PHE A 305 9.84 -12.14 -2.39
C PHE A 305 10.73 -12.86 -3.41
N ILE A 306 10.20 -13.94 -3.99
CA ILE A 306 10.80 -14.52 -5.19
C ILE A 306 10.64 -13.47 -6.30
N GLN A 307 11.75 -12.82 -6.67
CA GLN A 307 11.89 -12.21 -7.98
C GLN A 307 11.77 -13.34 -9.01
N ILE A 308 10.76 -13.24 -9.87
CA ILE A 308 10.65 -14.06 -11.07
C ILE A 308 11.90 -13.74 -11.91
N LYS A 309 12.90 -14.62 -11.85
CA LYS A 309 13.92 -14.67 -12.90
C LYS A 309 13.31 -15.45 -14.05
N ASN A 310 13.11 -14.74 -15.16
CA ASN A 310 12.79 -15.31 -16.46
C ASN A 310 13.81 -16.42 -16.81
N LEU A 311 13.29 -17.60 -17.12
CA LEU A 311 13.93 -18.55 -18.03
C LEU A 311 13.23 -18.43 -19.38
#